data_AF-A0A1F6Q7C3-F1
#
_entry.id   AF-A0A1F6Q7C3-F1
#
_cell.length_a   1.000
_cell.length_b   1.000
_cell.length_c   1.000
_cell.angle_alpha   90.00
_cell.angle_beta   90.00
_cell.angle_gamma   90.00
#
_symmetry.space_group_name_H-M   'P 1'
#
loop_
_entity.id
_entity.type
_entity.pdbx_description
1 polymer ?
#
loop_
_entity_poly.entity_id
_entity_poly.type
_entity_poly.pdbx_seq_one_letter_code
_entity_poly.pdbx_strand_id
1 'polypeptide(L)'
;MVLTRSEDGQDDILHIDIEADGSKGAELKIPLIGKNCPLVEPNTLQSQHVFMNGKEIYKFAVNTVPESIKKALDESNTKLEDVDCFILHQANVRIIESIADKLNVSKDKFYVNLHKYGNTSAASIAIALLEAIQDGTVKNPSLLVLSGFGAGLTWGTAVIKWRG
;
A
#
# COMPACT_ATOMS: atom_id res chain seq x y z
N MET A 1 16.50 4.19 -5.64
CA MET A 1 16.59 3.46 -4.36
C MET A 1 16.90 2.01 -4.67
N VAL A 2 17.88 1.43 -3.98
CA VAL A 2 18.33 0.05 -4.15
C VAL A 2 18.44 -0.54 -2.75
N LEU A 3 17.89 -1.73 -2.53
CA LEU A 3 18.06 -2.44 -1.27
C LEU A 3 19.46 -3.08 -1.24
N THR A 4 20.24 -2.78 -0.21
CA THR A 4 21.57 -3.33 0.01
C THR A 4 21.64 -4.09 1.32
N ARG A 5 22.65 -4.95 1.48
CA ARG A 5 22.92 -5.62 2.74
C ARG A 5 23.31 -4.58 3.81
N SER A 6 22.84 -4.78 5.04
CA SER A 6 23.32 -4.01 6.20
C SER A 6 24.73 -4.44 6.62
N GLU A 7 25.60 -3.46 6.89
CA GLU A 7 27.00 -3.69 7.29
C GLU A 7 27.19 -3.78 8.81
N ASP A 8 26.22 -3.29 9.60
CA ASP A 8 26.30 -3.24 11.07
C ASP A 8 25.59 -4.41 11.76
N GLY A 9 25.02 -5.34 10.99
CA GLY A 9 24.29 -6.50 11.49
C GLY A 9 22.94 -6.17 12.12
N GLN A 10 22.44 -4.94 12.00
CA GLN A 10 21.08 -4.56 12.41
C GLN A 10 20.12 -4.66 11.23
N ASP A 11 18.96 -5.27 11.47
CA ASP A 11 17.88 -5.35 10.50
C ASP A 11 17.11 -4.02 10.39
N ASP A 12 16.94 -3.56 9.16
CA ASP A 12 16.20 -2.33 8.85
C ASP A 12 14.76 -2.60 8.39
N ILE A 13 14.48 -3.83 7.95
CA ILE A 13 13.11 -4.29 7.70
C ILE A 13 12.67 -5.01 8.97
N LEU A 14 11.88 -4.33 9.80
CA LEU A 14 11.50 -4.84 11.13
C LEU A 14 10.41 -5.89 11.03
N HIS A 15 9.46 -5.69 10.12
CA HIS A 15 8.39 -6.66 9.85
C HIS A 15 7.76 -6.44 8.48
N ILE A 16 7.29 -7.51 7.85
CA ILE A 16 6.45 -7.49 6.65
C ILE A 16 5.29 -8.45 6.85
N ASP A 17 4.08 -7.94 6.72
CA ASP A 17 2.83 -8.70 6.74
C ASP A 17 2.15 -8.59 5.38
N ILE A 18 1.69 -9.71 4.83
CA ILE A 18 1.02 -9.77 3.52
C ILE A 18 -0.15 -10.74 3.63
N GLU A 19 -1.31 -10.31 3.19
CA GLU A 19 -2.56 -11.07 3.29
C GLU A 19 -3.38 -10.97 1.99
N ALA A 20 -4.33 -11.90 1.83
CA ALA A 20 -5.18 -11.99 0.67
C ALA A 20 -6.57 -12.54 1.03
N ASP A 21 -7.60 -12.00 0.38
CA ASP A 21 -8.97 -12.52 0.43
C ASP A 21 -9.56 -12.55 -0.99
N GLY A 22 -9.52 -13.74 -1.59
CA GLY A 22 -10.03 -14.01 -2.93
C GLY A 22 -11.56 -13.90 -3.06
N SER A 23 -12.30 -13.93 -1.95
CA SER A 23 -13.77 -13.88 -2.00
C SER A 23 -14.30 -12.55 -2.56
N LYS A 24 -13.47 -11.50 -2.53
CA LYS A 24 -13.76 -10.15 -3.02
C LYS A 24 -13.19 -9.85 -4.40
N GLY A 25 -12.62 -10.83 -5.10
CA GLY A 25 -12.04 -10.63 -6.43
C GLY A 25 -13.04 -10.11 -7.48
N ALA A 26 -14.35 -10.29 -7.26
CA ALA A 26 -15.38 -9.73 -8.13
C ALA A 26 -15.49 -8.20 -8.06
N GLU A 27 -15.05 -7.57 -6.96
CA GLU A 27 -15.21 -6.14 -6.71
C GLU A 27 -14.20 -5.27 -7.47
N LEU A 28 -13.06 -5.83 -7.90
CA LEU A 28 -12.06 -5.15 -8.73
C LEU A 28 -11.42 -6.18 -9.67
N LYS A 29 -11.79 -6.14 -10.94
CA LYS A 29 -11.35 -7.12 -11.95
C LYS A 29 -11.38 -6.56 -13.35
N ILE A 30 -10.69 -7.25 -14.25
CA ILE A 30 -10.96 -7.17 -15.68
C ILE A 30 -11.85 -8.39 -16.01
N PRO A 31 -13.12 -8.18 -16.42
CA PRO A 31 -14.05 -9.28 -16.62
C PRO A 31 -13.70 -10.06 -17.88
N LEU A 32 -13.08 -11.22 -17.72
CA LEU A 32 -12.84 -12.15 -18.82
C LEU A 32 -14.16 -12.78 -19.27
N ILE A 33 -14.44 -12.71 -20.57
CA ILE A 33 -15.55 -13.45 -21.19
C ILE A 33 -15.13 -14.92 -21.32
N GLY A 34 -16.00 -15.86 -20.98
CA GLY A 34 -15.71 -17.31 -21.07
C GLY A 34 -15.47 -17.97 -19.71
N LYS A 35 -15.36 -19.30 -19.72
CA LYS A 35 -15.15 -20.11 -18.50
C LYS A 35 -13.67 -20.28 -18.12
N ASN A 36 -12.76 -20.03 -19.05
CA ASN A 36 -11.32 -20.32 -18.94
C ASN A 36 -10.47 -19.13 -19.38
N CYS A 37 -9.20 -19.14 -18.93
CA CYS A 37 -8.17 -18.18 -19.33
C CYS A 37 -8.11 -18.09 -20.88
N PRO A 38 -8.04 -16.89 -21.49
CA PRO A 38 -7.93 -16.74 -22.95
C PRO A 38 -6.72 -17.43 -23.59
N LEU A 39 -5.75 -17.85 -22.77
CA LEU A 39 -4.59 -18.64 -23.18
C LEU A 39 -4.89 -20.12 -23.39
N VAL A 40 -6.07 -20.61 -22.96
CA VAL A 40 -6.49 -22.03 -23.03
C VAL A 40 -7.53 -22.27 -24.12
N GLU A 41 -8.41 -21.29 -24.39
CA GLU A 41 -9.40 -21.36 -25.47
C GLU A 41 -9.42 -20.04 -26.27
N PRO A 42 -9.53 -20.09 -27.62
CA PRO A 42 -9.59 -18.88 -28.43
C PRO A 42 -10.87 -18.10 -28.09
N ASN A 43 -10.68 -16.98 -27.41
CA ASN A 43 -11.75 -16.03 -27.15
C ASN A 43 -11.54 -14.78 -27.99
N THR A 44 -12.62 -14.26 -28.56
CA THR A 44 -12.59 -12.97 -29.27
C THR A 44 -12.25 -11.89 -28.25
N LEU A 45 -11.09 -11.25 -28.40
CA LEU A 45 -10.67 -10.11 -27.57
C LEU A 45 -11.68 -8.97 -27.74
N GLN A 46 -12.65 -8.87 -26.84
CA GLN A 46 -13.45 -7.66 -26.67
C GLN A 46 -12.67 -6.66 -25.81
N SER A 47 -12.84 -5.37 -26.08
CA SER A 47 -12.30 -4.31 -25.23
C SER A 47 -12.89 -4.46 -23.82
N GLN A 48 -12.06 -4.92 -22.89
CA GLN A 48 -12.43 -5.08 -21.48
C GLN A 48 -11.79 -3.94 -20.69
N HIS A 49 -12.63 -3.23 -19.95
CA HIS A 49 -12.21 -2.20 -19.02
C HIS A 49 -12.11 -2.79 -17.62
N VAL A 50 -11.36 -2.12 -16.75
CA VAL A 50 -11.38 -2.44 -15.32
C VAL A 50 -12.79 -2.19 -14.78
N PHE A 51 -13.41 -3.23 -14.23
CA PHE A 51 -14.60 -3.11 -13.41
C PHE A 51 -14.17 -2.88 -11.96
N MET A 52 -14.79 -1.89 -11.31
CA MET A 52 -14.56 -1.59 -9.90
C MET A 52 -15.85 -1.20 -9.21
N ASN A 53 -16.20 -1.90 -8.13
CA ASN A 53 -17.16 -1.45 -7.15
C ASN A 53 -16.48 -0.52 -6.13
N GLY A 54 -16.42 0.77 -6.45
CA GLY A 54 -15.66 1.75 -5.66
C GLY A 54 -16.07 1.82 -4.18
N LYS A 55 -17.35 1.57 -3.86
CA LYS A 55 -17.84 1.58 -2.46
C LYS A 55 -17.24 0.43 -1.65
N GLU A 56 -17.24 -0.78 -2.21
CA GLU A 56 -16.72 -1.95 -1.50
C GLU A 56 -15.19 -1.90 -1.41
N ILE A 57 -14.50 -1.42 -2.45
CA ILE A 57 -13.05 -1.22 -2.40
C ILE A 57 -12.66 -0.15 -1.38
N TYR A 58 -13.39 0.97 -1.33
CA TYR A 58 -13.17 2.01 -0.33
C TYR A 58 -13.36 1.46 1.09
N LYS A 59 -14.49 0.79 1.34
CA LYS A 59 -14.82 0.19 2.64
C LYS A 59 -13.76 -0.82 3.07
N PHE A 60 -13.30 -1.66 2.14
CA PHE A 60 -12.21 -2.59 2.40
C PHE A 60 -10.93 -1.85 2.81
N ALA A 61 -10.46 -0.91 1.99
CA ALA A 61 -9.20 -0.20 2.24
C ALA A 61 -9.19 0.53 3.59
N VAL A 62 -10.25 1.27 3.92
CA VAL A 62 -10.32 2.05 5.17
C VAL A 62 -10.50 1.17 6.41
N ASN A 63 -10.85 -0.12 6.29
CA ASN A 63 -10.94 -1.02 7.44
C ASN A 63 -9.67 -1.86 7.56
N THR A 64 -9.25 -2.49 6.47
CA THR A 64 -8.19 -3.50 6.46
C THR A 64 -6.79 -2.90 6.55
N VAL A 65 -6.53 -1.76 5.90
CA VAL A 65 -5.19 -1.14 5.93
C VAL A 65 -4.81 -0.69 7.35
N PRO A 66 -5.67 0.01 8.13
CA PRO A 66 -5.36 0.34 9.52
C PRO A 66 -5.10 -0.88 10.41
N GLU A 67 -5.83 -1.97 10.20
CA GLU A 67 -5.65 -3.23 10.95
C GLU A 67 -4.31 -3.88 10.61
N SER A 68 -3.95 -3.96 9.33
CA SER A 68 -2.65 -4.48 8.88
C SER A 68 -1.50 -3.62 9.40
N ILE A 69 -1.65 -2.29 9.44
CA ILE A 69 -0.65 -1.38 10.03
C ILE A 69 -0.45 -1.67 11.52
N LYS A 70 -1.53 -1.77 12.29
CA LYS A 70 -1.44 -2.07 13.73
C LYS A 70 -0.77 -3.42 13.97
N LYS A 71 -1.20 -4.46 13.25
CA LYS A 71 -0.62 -5.79 13.33
C LYS A 71 0.89 -5.79 13.03
N ALA A 72 1.31 -5.14 11.95
CA ALA A 72 2.73 -5.08 11.58
C ALA A 72 3.57 -4.29 12.60
N LEU A 73 3.01 -3.22 13.18
CA LEU A 73 3.66 -2.47 14.26
C LEU A 73 3.82 -3.33 15.52
N ASP A 74 2.75 -4.03 15.93
CA ASP A 74 2.76 -4.92 17.09
C ASP A 74 3.82 -6.03 16.93
N GLU A 75 3.88 -6.70 15.77
CA GLU A 75 4.87 -7.74 15.46
C GLU A 75 6.31 -7.20 15.38
N SER A 76 6.48 -5.94 15.00
CA SER A 76 7.77 -5.26 14.99
C SER A 76 8.19 -4.70 16.37
N ASN A 77 7.36 -4.83 17.39
CA ASN A 77 7.53 -4.21 18.71
C ASN A 77 7.73 -2.68 18.64
N THR A 78 7.05 -2.00 17.70
CA THR A 78 7.06 -0.55 17.58
C THR A 78 5.67 0.03 17.84
N LYS A 79 5.61 1.31 18.21
CA LYS A 79 4.32 1.97 18.45
C LYS A 79 3.94 2.87 17.29
N LEU A 80 2.64 3.04 17.11
CA LEU A 80 2.07 3.94 16.12
C LEU A 80 2.56 5.39 16.28
N GLU A 81 2.80 5.84 17.52
CA GLU A 81 3.30 7.18 17.84
C GLU A 81 4.74 7.42 17.36
N ASP A 82 5.55 6.34 17.29
CA ASP A 82 6.96 6.36 16.88
C ASP A 82 7.12 6.42 15.35
N VAL A 83 6.05 6.18 14.57
CA VAL A 83 6.12 6.23 13.11
C VAL A 83 6.29 7.68 12.65
N ASP A 84 7.37 7.96 11.93
CA ASP A 84 7.67 9.30 11.42
C ASP A 84 6.91 9.60 10.13
N CYS A 85 6.78 8.60 9.25
CA CYS A 85 6.09 8.79 7.97
C CYS A 85 5.39 7.52 7.48
N PHE A 86 4.17 7.70 6.98
CA PHE A 86 3.35 6.68 6.34
C PHE A 86 3.36 6.89 4.83
N ILE A 87 3.86 5.91 4.08
CA ILE A 87 3.83 5.90 2.62
C ILE A 87 2.82 4.85 2.17
N LEU A 88 1.58 5.29 1.93
CA LEU A 88 0.51 4.39 1.52
C LEU A 88 0.41 4.28 -0.01
N HIS A 89 -0.28 3.24 -0.48
CA HIS A 89 -0.73 3.18 -1.87
C HIS A 89 -1.58 4.41 -2.21
N GLN A 90 -1.14 5.14 -3.26
CA GLN A 90 -1.74 6.36 -3.76
C GLN A 90 -2.97 6.07 -4.64
N ALA A 91 -4.04 5.51 -4.05
CA ALA A 91 -5.27 5.19 -4.80
C ALA A 91 -6.21 6.40 -4.91
N ASN A 92 -6.46 7.06 -3.77
CA ASN A 92 -7.35 8.19 -3.62
C ASN A 92 -7.04 8.90 -2.30
N VAL A 93 -6.97 10.23 -2.31
CA VAL A 93 -6.62 11.01 -1.12
C VAL A 93 -7.59 10.78 0.04
N ARG A 94 -8.89 10.60 -0.25
CA ARG A 94 -9.92 10.36 0.78
C ARG A 94 -9.71 9.04 1.53
N ILE A 95 -9.13 8.03 0.87
CA ILE A 95 -8.78 6.75 1.52
C ILE A 95 -7.65 6.99 2.53
N ILE A 96 -6.60 7.71 2.11
CA ILE A 96 -5.45 8.05 2.97
C ILE A 96 -5.93 8.86 4.18
N GLU A 97 -6.75 9.89 3.96
CA GLU A 97 -7.31 10.69 5.04
C GLU A 97 -8.16 9.87 6.02
N SER A 98 -9.02 8.99 5.51
CA SER A 98 -9.85 8.13 6.37
C SER A 98 -9.03 7.12 7.17
N ILE A 99 -7.92 6.64 6.61
CA ILE A 99 -6.97 5.77 7.31
C ILE A 99 -6.28 6.57 8.42
N ALA A 100 -5.82 7.79 8.15
CA ALA A 100 -5.22 8.67 9.15
C ALA A 100 -6.19 8.93 10.32
N ASP A 101 -7.44 9.27 10.01
CA ASP A 101 -8.49 9.53 11.02
C ASP A 101 -8.76 8.27 11.88
N LYS A 102 -8.82 7.08 11.26
CA LYS A 102 -9.02 5.81 11.99
C LYS A 102 -7.83 5.37 12.83
N LEU A 103 -6.63 5.72 12.41
CA LEU A 103 -5.41 5.53 13.18
C LEU A 103 -5.26 6.61 14.28
N ASN A 104 -6.06 7.68 14.24
CA ASN A 104 -5.92 8.85 15.10
C ASN A 104 -4.51 9.47 14.99
N VAL A 105 -4.00 9.55 13.76
CA VAL A 105 -2.68 10.09 13.43
C VAL A 105 -2.84 11.35 12.58
N SER A 106 -1.99 12.35 12.79
CA SER A 106 -1.99 13.56 11.97
C SER A 106 -1.79 13.22 10.49
N LYS A 107 -2.61 13.82 9.62
CA LYS A 107 -2.51 13.68 8.16
C LYS A 107 -1.15 14.11 7.63
N ASP A 108 -0.44 15.01 8.33
CA ASP A 108 0.89 15.48 7.95
C ASP A 108 1.97 14.38 8.02
N LYS A 109 1.72 13.28 8.75
CA LYS A 109 2.60 12.11 8.75
C LYS A 109 2.40 11.21 7.52
N PHE A 110 1.37 11.45 6.69
CA PHE A 110 1.10 10.65 5.50
C PHE A 110 1.62 11.37 4.25
N TYR A 111 2.56 10.76 3.55
CA TYR A 111 3.06 11.35 2.30
C TYR A 111 2.07 11.16 1.15
N VAL A 112 1.75 12.24 0.45
CA VAL A 112 0.78 12.25 -0.65
C VAL A 112 1.31 13.01 -1.85
N ASN A 113 1.47 12.31 -2.97
CA ASN A 113 1.84 12.91 -4.27
C ASN A 113 0.84 12.62 -5.39
N LEU A 114 -0.36 12.15 -5.03
CA LEU A 114 -1.50 11.93 -5.94
C LEU A 114 -1.77 13.10 -6.90
N HIS A 115 -1.55 14.34 -6.46
CA HIS A 115 -1.76 15.54 -7.27
C HIS A 115 -0.78 15.66 -8.46
N LYS A 116 0.36 14.95 -8.42
CA LYS A 116 1.37 14.95 -9.51
C LYS A 116 1.17 13.78 -10.48
N TYR A 117 0.88 12.58 -9.98
CA TYR A 117 0.92 11.34 -10.78
C TYR A 117 -0.41 10.59 -10.87
N GLY A 118 -1.38 10.92 -10.02
CA GLY A 118 -2.59 10.11 -9.86
C GLY A 118 -2.27 8.70 -9.32
N ASN A 119 -3.14 7.74 -9.63
CA ASN A 119 -2.98 6.35 -9.20
C ASN A 119 -2.14 5.56 -10.21
N THR A 120 -0.89 5.26 -9.84
CA THR A 120 0.05 4.47 -10.65
C THR A 120 0.12 3.01 -10.19
N SER A 121 -0.94 2.49 -9.56
CA SER A 121 -1.03 1.12 -9.04
C SER A 121 0.16 0.79 -8.12
N ALA A 122 0.82 -0.34 -8.32
CA ALA A 122 1.94 -0.81 -7.50
C ALA A 122 3.14 0.15 -7.46
N ALA A 123 3.36 0.96 -8.51
CA ALA A 123 4.47 1.93 -8.54
C ALA A 123 4.27 3.08 -7.53
N SER A 124 3.04 3.30 -7.07
CA SER A 124 2.66 4.43 -6.21
C SER A 124 3.53 4.56 -4.95
N ILE A 125 3.76 3.45 -4.24
CA ILE A 125 4.50 3.47 -2.97
C ILE A 125 5.97 3.80 -3.23
N ALA A 126 6.58 3.20 -4.26
CA ALA A 126 7.99 3.44 -4.58
C ALA A 126 8.24 4.88 -5.03
N ILE A 127 7.36 5.45 -5.86
CA ILE A 127 7.44 6.85 -6.30
C ILE A 127 7.27 7.79 -5.10
N ALA A 128 6.25 7.56 -4.28
CA ALA A 128 6.00 8.35 -3.07
C ALA A 128 7.16 8.31 -2.07
N LEU A 129 7.72 7.12 -1.80
CA LEU A 129 8.88 6.98 -0.92
C LEU A 129 10.10 7.72 -1.47
N LEU A 130 10.38 7.60 -2.78
CA LEU A 130 11.51 8.30 -3.40
C LEU A 130 11.36 9.82 -3.29
N GLU A 131 10.19 10.36 -3.59
CA GLU A 131 9.96 11.80 -3.48
C GLU A 131 10.03 12.29 -2.03
N ALA A 132 9.47 11.54 -1.08
CA ALA A 132 9.54 11.87 0.34
C ALA A 132 10.98 11.92 0.86
N ILE A 133 11.88 11.11 0.31
CA ILE A 133 13.31 11.18 0.59
C ILE A 133 13.93 12.42 -0.06
N GLN A 134 13.61 12.69 -1.32
CA GLN A 134 14.19 13.79 -2.09
C GLN A 134 13.80 15.18 -1.58
N ASP A 135 12.57 15.34 -1.08
CA ASP A 135 12.09 16.60 -0.53
C ASP A 135 12.38 16.76 0.98
N GLY A 136 13.00 15.76 1.60
CA GLY A 136 13.43 15.79 3.00
C GLY A 136 12.30 15.55 4.01
N THR A 137 11.12 15.08 3.56
CA THR A 137 10.06 14.61 4.46
C THR A 137 10.53 13.39 5.26
N VAL A 138 11.15 12.41 4.60
CA VAL A 138 11.83 11.27 5.23
C VAL A 138 13.27 11.68 5.56
N LYS A 139 13.67 11.52 6.82
CA LYS A 139 14.99 11.89 7.33
C LYS A 139 15.68 10.69 7.98
N ASN A 140 17.01 10.70 8.04
CA ASN A 140 17.76 9.66 8.72
C ASN A 140 18.04 10.04 10.19
N PRO A 141 17.84 9.12 11.16
CA PRO A 141 17.03 7.90 11.05
C PRO A 141 15.52 8.22 11.13
N SER A 142 14.67 7.39 10.52
CA SER A 142 13.21 7.45 10.67
C SER A 142 12.54 6.09 10.66
N LEU A 143 11.44 5.94 11.37
CA LEU A 143 10.56 4.77 11.29
C LEU A 143 9.45 5.02 10.25
N LEU A 144 9.42 4.16 9.23
CA LEU A 144 8.49 4.24 8.12
C LEU A 144 7.49 3.10 8.14
N VAL A 145 6.26 3.39 7.76
CA VAL A 145 5.24 2.39 7.44
C VAL A 145 4.92 2.49 5.96
N LEU A 146 5.20 1.42 5.21
CA LEU A 146 4.77 1.29 3.82
C LEU A 146 3.56 0.35 3.80
N SER A 147 2.43 0.77 3.25
CA SER A 147 1.27 -0.12 3.19
C SER A 147 0.47 0.06 1.90
N GLY A 148 0.02 -1.06 1.34
CA GLY A 148 -0.68 -1.10 0.07
C GLY A 148 -1.80 -2.11 0.05
N PHE A 149 -2.72 -1.91 -0.89
CA PHE A 149 -3.80 -2.84 -1.19
C PHE A 149 -4.07 -2.86 -2.69
N GLY A 150 -4.65 -3.94 -3.20
CA GLY A 150 -4.89 -4.11 -4.63
C GLY A 150 -5.92 -5.19 -4.95
N ALA A 151 -6.13 -5.39 -6.26
CA ALA A 151 -7.04 -6.42 -6.77
C ALA A 151 -6.67 -7.82 -6.24
N GLY A 152 -7.68 -8.69 -6.07
CA GLY A 152 -7.52 -9.97 -5.39
C GLY A 152 -8.70 -10.33 -4.48
N LEU A 153 -8.95 -9.61 -3.36
CA LEU A 153 -8.18 -8.46 -2.87
C LEU A 153 -6.95 -8.89 -2.08
N THR A 154 -5.90 -8.07 -2.15
CA THR A 154 -4.63 -8.28 -1.46
C THR A 154 -4.23 -7.02 -0.72
N TRP A 155 -3.48 -7.16 0.36
CA TRP A 155 -2.91 -6.05 1.10
C TRP A 155 -1.63 -6.47 1.79
N GLY A 156 -0.82 -5.49 2.16
CA GLY A 156 0.38 -5.76 2.93
C GLY A 156 0.98 -4.49 3.50
N THR A 157 1.71 -4.67 4.60
CA THR A 157 2.37 -3.60 5.33
C THR A 157 3.80 -3.99 5.68
N ALA A 158 4.73 -3.07 5.48
CA ALA A 158 6.11 -3.19 5.91
C ALA A 158 6.43 -2.07 6.91
N VAL A 159 7.08 -2.45 8.02
CA VAL A 159 7.65 -1.51 9.00
C VAL A 159 9.15 -1.48 8.77
N ILE A 160 9.68 -0.30 8.43
CA ILE A 160 11.06 -0.14 7.99
C ILE A 160 11.73 0.96 8.80
N LYS A 161 12.90 0.68 9.36
CA LYS A 161 13.80 1.67 9.90
C LYS A 161 14.68 2.20 8.77
N TRP A 162 14.52 3.46 8.43
CA TRP A 162 15.28 4.13 7.37
C TRP A 162 16.48 4.85 7.98
N ARG A 163 17.71 4.45 7.60
CA ARG A 163 18.95 4.98 8.22
C ARG A 163 19.97 5.57 7.23
N GLY A 164 19.85 5.32 5.93
CA GLY A 164 20.77 5.81 4.90
C GLY A 164 21.01 4.81 3.79
#